data_AF-A0A8J6ZQX9-F1
#
_entry.id   AF-A0A8J6ZQX9-F1
#
_cell.length_a   1.000
_cell.length_b   1.000
_cell.length_c   1.000
_cell.angle_alpha   90.00
_cell.angle_beta   90.00
_cell.angle_gamma   90.00
#
_symmetry.space_group_name_H-M   'P 1'
#
loop_
_entity.id
_entity.type
_entity.pdbx_description
1 polymer ?
#
loop_
_entity_poly.entity_id
_entity_poly.type
_entity_poly.pdbx_seq_one_letter_code
_entity_poly.pdbx_strand_id
1 'polypeptide(L)' 'MSDLQAVVGRVLSDESFAQRLVESPEATLREVGVEPTPEVLEALQGVDIQAMQQLAAAFGQDKAA' A
#
# COMPACT_ATOMS: atom_id res chain seq x y z
N MET A 1 13.67 -6.45 8.12
CA MET A 1 13.23 -5.73 6.90
C MET A 1 11.91 -5.08 7.27
N SER A 2 11.78 -3.78 7.13
CA SER A 2 10.66 -3.03 7.70
C SER A 2 9.32 -3.48 7.10
N ASP A 3 8.39 -3.91 7.96
CA ASP A 3 7.07 -4.42 7.60
C ASP A 3 6.29 -3.47 6.68
N LEU A 4 6.45 -2.16 6.88
CA LEU A 4 5.87 -1.11 6.04
C LEU A 4 6.37 -1.15 4.58
N GLN A 5 7.64 -1.50 4.36
CA GLN A 5 8.21 -1.56 3.01
C GLN A 5 7.62 -2.72 2.20
N ALA A 6 7.27 -3.82 2.87
CA ALA A 6 6.56 -4.94 2.27
C ALA A 6 5.11 -4.57 1.92
N VAL A 7 4.42 -3.84 2.81
CA VAL A 7 3.07 -3.29 2.56
C VAL A 7 3.09 -2.38 1.36
N VAL A 8 4.02 -1.43 1.29
CA VAL A 8 4.16 -0.51 0.15
C VAL A 8 4.45 -1.25 -1.15
N GLY A 9 5.38 -2.22 -1.15
CA GLY A 9 5.65 -3.05 -2.32
C GLY A 9 4.41 -3.83 -2.79
N ARG A 10 3.58 -4.28 -1.85
CA ARG A 10 2.31 -4.95 -2.14
C ARG A 10 1.28 -3.99 -2.72
N VAL A 11 1.11 -2.80 -2.14
CA VAL A 11 0.22 -1.73 -2.66
C VAL A 11 0.54 -1.38 -4.11
N LEU A 12 1.83 -1.33 -4.46
CA LEU A 12 2.27 -1.02 -5.82
C LEU A 12 2.06 -2.19 -6.81
N SER A 13 2.01 -3.43 -6.33
CA SER A 13 1.94 -4.63 -7.18
C SER A 13 0.56 -5.30 -7.18
N ASP A 14 -0.31 -4.94 -6.24
CA ASP A 14 -1.59 -5.59 -5.94
C ASP A 14 -2.66 -4.51 -5.71
N GLU A 15 -3.34 -4.15 -6.79
CA GLU A 15 -4.33 -3.06 -6.80
C GLU A 15 -5.50 -3.33 -5.85
N SER A 16 -5.92 -4.59 -5.76
CA SER A 16 -6.95 -5.06 -4.83
C SER A 16 -6.52 -4.93 -3.37
N PHE A 17 -5.24 -5.18 -3.07
CA PHE A 17 -4.69 -4.94 -1.74
C PHE A 17 -4.69 -3.45 -1.39
N ALA A 18 -4.29 -2.60 -2.34
CA ALA A 18 -4.30 -1.15 -2.16
C ALA A 18 -5.71 -0.58 -1.92
N GLN A 19 -6.73 -1.07 -2.63
CA GLN A 19 -8.13 -0.70 -2.39
C GLN A 19 -8.59 -1.11 -0.99
N ARG A 20 -8.31 -2.35 -0.57
CA ARG A 20 -8.64 -2.83 0.78
C ARG A 20 -7.90 -2.06 1.88
N LEU A 21 -6.66 -1.64 1.63
CA LEU A 21 -5.89 -0.81 2.56
C LEU A 21 -6.52 0.58 2.74
N VAL A 22 -7.18 1.14 1.72
CA VAL A 22 -7.91 2.41 1.81
C VAL A 22 -9.24 2.22 2.54
N GLU A 23 -9.99 1.18 2.22
CA GLU A 23 -11.30 0.91 2.82
C GLU A 23 -11.21 0.40 4.27
N SER A 24 -10.17 -0.38 4.57
CA SER A 24 -9.97 -1.07 5.84
C SER A 24 -8.48 -1.30 6.12
N PRO A 25 -7.73 -0.23 6.47
CA PRO A 25 -6.29 -0.32 6.69
C PRO A 25 -5.93 -1.28 7.82
N GLU A 26 -6.66 -1.25 8.94
CA GLU A 26 -6.39 -2.13 10.09
C GLU A 26 -6.50 -3.61 9.77
N ALA A 27 -7.59 -3.99 9.09
CA ALA A 27 -7.83 -5.39 8.72
C ALA A 27 -6.77 -5.85 7.70
N THR A 28 -6.48 -5.01 6.71
CA THR A 28 -5.52 -5.31 5.66
C THR A 28 -4.10 -5.45 6.20
N LEU A 29 -3.69 -4.59 7.14
CA LEU A 29 -2.38 -4.71 7.81
C LEU A 29 -2.27 -5.99 8.63
N ARG A 30 -3.31 -6.35 9.39
CA ARG A 30 -3.30 -7.61 10.17
C ARG A 30 -3.22 -8.85 9.28
N GLU A 31 -3.87 -8.84 8.11
CA GLU A 31 -3.81 -9.96 7.15
C GLU A 31 -2.37 -10.25 6.68
N VAL A 32 -1.54 -9.21 6.57
CA VAL A 32 -0.14 -9.34 6.18
C VAL A 32 0.83 -9.43 7.37
N GLY A 33 0.30 -9.61 8.58
CA GLY A 33 1.08 -9.75 9.81
C GLY A 33 1.67 -8.44 10.32
N VAL A 34 1.21 -7.30 9.82
CA VAL A 34 1.62 -5.98 10.29
C VAL A 34 0.67 -5.49 11.37
N GLU A 35 1.24 -5.04 12.47
CA GLU A 35 0.47 -4.53 13.59
C GLU A 35 -0.04 -3.12 13.25
N PRO A 36 -1.37 -2.88 13.22
CA PRO A 36 -1.93 -1.58 12.91
C PRO A 36 -1.81 -0.68 14.14
N THR A 37 -0.61 -0.19 14.42
CA THR A 37 -0.38 0.80 15.47
C THR A 37 -0.91 2.17 15.02
N PRO A 38 -1.26 3.05 15.98
CA PRO A 38 -1.73 4.41 15.65
C PRO A 38 -0.74 5.17 14.76
N GLU A 39 0.56 5.05 15.02
CA GLU A 39 1.62 5.69 14.23
C GLU A 39 1.66 5.19 12.78
N VAL A 40 1.41 3.89 12.56
CA VAL A 40 1.36 3.30 11.21
C VAL A 40 0.10 3.75 10.47
N LEU A 41 -1.05 3.77 11.16
CA LEU A 41 -2.31 4.23 10.57
C LEU A 41 -2.24 5.72 10.21
N GLU A 42 -1.64 6.53 11.06
CA GLU A 42 -1.43 7.96 10.82
C GLU A 42 -0.44 8.20 9.66
N ALA A 43 0.63 7.42 9.58
CA ALA A 43 1.54 7.44 8.44
C ALA A 43 0.83 7.05 7.13
N LEU A 44 -0.08 6.06 7.16
CA LEU A 44 -0.87 5.66 6.00
C LEU A 44 -1.93 6.68 5.60
N GLN A 45 -2.51 7.43 6.55
CA GLN A 45 -3.40 8.54 6.23
C GLN A 45 -2.70 9.68 5.49
N GLY A 46 -1.42 9.90 5.77
CA GLY A 46 -0.58 10.86 5.04
C GLY A 46 -0.14 10.36 3.66
N VAL A 47 -0.36 9.09 3.35
CA VAL A 47 0.02 8.48 2.08
C VAL A 47 -1.18 8.53 1.13
N ASP A 48 -1.02 9.26 0.04
CA ASP A 48 -2.00 9.26 -1.04
C ASP A 48 -1.88 7.98 -1.86
N ILE A 49 -2.61 6.94 -1.43
CA ILE A 49 -2.63 5.62 -2.07
C ILE A 49 -3.02 5.74 -3.55
N GLN A 50 -3.90 6.69 -3.90
CA GLN A 50 -4.29 6.93 -5.29
C GLN A 50 -3.11 7.44 -6.11
N ALA A 51 -2.33 8.39 -5.57
CA ALA A 51 -1.11 8.85 -6.22
C ALA A 51 -0.08 7.72 -6.38
N MET A 52 0.04 6.83 -5.38
CA MET A 52 0.94 5.67 -5.47
C MET A 52 0.51 4.67 -6.55
N GLN A 53 -0.80 4.40 -6.68
CA GLN A 53 -1.33 3.55 -7.74
C GLN A 53 -1.13 4.16 -9.12
N GLN A 54 -1.32 5.47 -9.27
CA GLN A 54 -1.03 6.16 -10.53
C GLN A 54 0.46 6.08 -10.88
N LEU A 55 1.34 6.24 -9.88
CA LEU A 55 2.78 6.07 -10.07
C LEU A 55 3.11 4.63 -10.50
N ALA A 56 2.53 3.63 -9.83
CA ALA A 56 2.72 2.22 -10.16
C ALA A 56 2.24 1.89 -11.58
N ALA A 57 1.08 2.42 -11.98
CA ALA A 57 0.55 2.26 -13.32
C ALA A 57 1.47 2.91 -14.38
N ALA A 58 1.99 4.11 -14.09
CA ALA A 58 2.95 4.79 -14.97
C ALA A 58 4.26 3.99 -15.13
N PHE A 59 4.85 3.51 -14.04
CA PHE A 59 6.05 2.66 -14.08
C PHE A 59 5.81 1.26 -14.68
N GLY A 60 4.58 0.73 -14.56
CA GLY A 60 4.18 -0.53 -15.16
C GLY A 60 4.04 -0.46 -16.68
N GLN A 61 3.63 0.70 -17.22
CA GLN A 61 3.53 0.92 -18.66
C GLN A 61 4.88 1.10 -19.36
N ASP A 62 5.92 1.55 -18.66
CA ASP A 62 7.26 1.76 -19.26
C ASP A 62 8.08 0.46 -19.45
N LYS A 63 7.63 -0.69 -18.96
CA LYS A 63 8.33 -1.98 -19.15
C LYS A 63 8.06 -2.69 -20.49
N ALA A 64 7.33 -2.06 -21.40
CA ALA A 64 6.95 -2.64 -22.69
C ALA A 64 7.42 -1.85 -23.93
N ALA A 65 8.57 -1.15 -23.83
CA ALA A 65 9.22 -0.49 -24.96
C ALA A 65 10.59 -1.10 -25.29
#